data_AF-A0A963F7T4-F1
#
_entry.id   AF-A0A963F7T4-F1
#
_cell.length_a   1.000
_cell.length_b   1.000
_cell.length_c   1.000
_cell.angle_alpha   90.00
_cell.angle_beta   90.00
_cell.angle_gamma   90.00
#
_symmetry.space_group_name_H-M   'P 1'
#
loop_
_entity.id
_entity.type
_entity.pdbx_description
1 polymer ?
#
loop_
_entity_poly.entity_id
_entity_poly.type
_entity_poly.pdbx_seq_one_letter_code
_entity_poly.pdbx_strand_id
1 'polypeptide(L)'
;HFTAFHPDWKMRDKPPTPPQTLTLARDIAAANGVHFAYTGNVHDRRGGSTYCAHCGGLLIERDWYQLGQWNLDSTGSCRSCGTPCPGRFESAPGTWGARRLPVRMGR
;
A
#
# COMPACT_ATOMS: atom_id res chain seq x y z
N HIS A 1 -2.46 6.04 -6.64
CA HIS A 1 -1.32 5.96 -5.70
C HIS A 1 -0.65 7.32 -5.69
N PHE A 2 -0.39 7.90 -4.52
CA PHE A 2 0.44 9.09 -4.36
C PHE A 2 1.84 8.67 -3.94
N THR A 3 2.86 8.96 -4.75
CA THR A 3 4.23 8.49 -4.52
C THR A 3 5.14 9.65 -4.15
N ALA A 4 5.98 9.47 -3.13
CA ALA A 4 6.97 10.46 -2.75
C ALA A 4 8.01 10.65 -3.85
N PHE A 5 8.36 11.89 -4.16
CA PHE A 5 9.56 12.22 -4.89
C PHE A 5 10.78 12.11 -3.98
N HIS A 6 11.83 11.44 -4.47
CA HIS A 6 13.17 11.43 -3.87
C HIS A 6 14.15 12.12 -4.82
N PRO A 7 14.98 13.06 -4.35
CA PRO A 7 15.95 13.76 -5.19
C PRO A 7 17.09 12.83 -5.61
N ASP A 8 16.97 12.24 -6.80
CA ASP A 8 17.93 11.30 -7.36
C ASP A 8 18.39 11.69 -8.77
N TRP A 9 19.54 11.15 -9.18
CA TRP A 9 20.13 11.32 -10.51
C TRP A 9 20.30 12.79 -10.95
N LYS A 10 19.52 13.26 -11.94
CA LYS A 10 19.64 14.61 -12.51
C LYS A 10 18.80 15.68 -11.79
N MET A 11 17.98 15.30 -10.81
CA MET A 11 17.07 16.23 -10.11
C MET A 11 17.35 16.24 -8.61
N ARG A 12 18.55 16.71 -8.25
CA ARG A 12 19.03 16.77 -6.85
C ARG A 12 18.80 18.14 -6.18
N ASP A 13 18.37 19.13 -6.95
CA ASP A 13 18.15 20.53 -6.54
C ASP A 13 16.72 20.77 -6.00
N LYS A 14 15.83 19.78 -6.09
CA LYS A 14 14.45 19.85 -5.61
C LYS A 14 14.33 19.11 -4.28
N PRO A 15 13.56 19.60 -3.29
CA PRO A 15 13.37 18.89 -2.03
C PRO A 15 12.53 17.61 -2.25
N PRO A 16 12.70 16.57 -1.41
CA PRO A 16 11.81 15.40 -1.42
C PRO A 16 10.37 15.81 -1.11
N THR A 17 9.39 14.98 -1.52
CA THR A 17 7.99 15.19 -1.12
C THR A 17 7.84 14.97 0.39
N PRO A 18 7.35 15.95 1.17
CA PRO A 18 7.06 15.73 2.59
C PRO A 18 5.99 14.64 2.78
N PRO A 19 6.15 13.72 3.75
CA PRO A 19 5.16 12.66 4.00
C PRO A 19 3.74 13.19 4.23
N GLN A 20 3.61 14.33 4.91
CA GLN A 20 2.32 14.97 5.22
C GLN A 20 1.56 15.37 3.94
N THR A 21 2.27 15.73 2.87
CA THR A 21 1.65 16.03 1.56
C THR A 21 0.95 14.80 1.00
N LEU A 22 1.54 13.61 1.17
CA LEU A 22 0.95 12.35 0.72
C LEU A 22 -0.24 11.95 1.59
N THR A 23 -0.14 12.13 2.91
CA THR A 23 -1.27 11.90 3.84
C THR A 23 -2.45 12.78 3.48
N LEU A 24 -2.21 14.07 3.23
CA LEU A 24 -3.25 15.01 2.81
C LEU A 24 -3.89 14.60 1.49
N ALA A 25 -3.09 14.26 0.46
CA ALA A 25 -3.60 13.82 -0.83
C ALA A 25 -4.47 12.56 -0.70
N ARG A 26 -4.04 11.60 0.13
CA ARG A 26 -4.82 10.40 0.45
C ARG A 26 -6.15 10.73 1.12
N ASP A 27 -6.13 11.58 2.14
CA ASP A 27 -7.34 11.90 2.90
C ASP A 27 -8.35 12.67 2.02
N ILE A 28 -7.89 13.57 1.13
CA ILE A 28 -8.74 14.22 0.12
C ILE A 28 -9.35 13.18 -0.83
N ALA A 29 -8.56 12.23 -1.34
CA ALA A 29 -9.07 11.20 -2.24
C ALA A 29 -10.14 10.34 -1.55
N ALA A 30 -9.90 9.93 -0.31
CA ALA A 30 -10.85 9.17 0.49
C ALA A 30 -12.16 9.94 0.72
N ALA A 31 -12.07 11.25 1.03
CA ALA A 31 -13.24 12.11 1.18
C ALA A 31 -14.06 12.27 -0.12
N ASN A 32 -13.44 12.08 -1.28
CA ASN A 32 -14.08 12.09 -2.60
C ASN A 32 -14.52 10.69 -3.07
N GLY A 33 -14.57 9.69 -2.19
CA GLY A 33 -15.05 8.35 -2.50
C GLY A 33 -14.01 7.41 -3.11
N VAL A 34 -12.73 7.80 -3.17
CA VAL A 34 -11.66 6.89 -3.58
C VAL A 34 -11.31 5.96 -2.42
N HIS A 35 -11.90 4.77 -2.42
CA HIS A 35 -11.71 3.78 -1.34
C HIS A 35 -10.28 3.24 -1.21
N PHE A 36 -9.53 3.19 -2.32
CA PHE A 36 -8.20 2.57 -2.39
C PHE A 36 -7.11 3.57 -2.78
N ALA A 37 -7.00 4.66 -2.01
CA ALA A 37 -5.93 5.63 -2.12
C ALA A 37 -4.73 5.25 -1.23
N TYR A 38 -3.57 5.03 -1.85
CA TYR A 38 -2.34 4.63 -1.16
C TYR A 38 -1.28 5.72 -1.18
N THR A 39 -0.41 5.73 -0.16
CA THR A 39 0.87 6.46 -0.14
C THR A 39 2.00 5.51 -0.51
N GLY A 40 3.01 6.01 -1.21
CA GLY A 40 4.08 5.21 -1.81
C GLY A 40 5.43 5.88 -1.70
N ASN A 41 6.49 5.08 -1.83
CA ASN A 41 7.87 5.54 -1.71
C ASN A 41 8.18 6.24 -0.36
N VAL A 42 7.43 5.85 0.67
CA VAL A 42 7.52 6.35 2.05
C VAL A 42 7.14 5.20 3.00
N HIS A 43 7.66 5.24 4.22
CA HIS A 43 7.17 4.40 5.31
C HIS A 43 5.90 5.02 5.90
N ASP A 44 4.76 4.41 5.59
CA ASP A 44 3.46 4.86 6.07
C ASP A 44 2.53 3.65 6.16
N ARG A 45 2.46 3.03 7.35
CA ARG A 45 1.61 1.87 7.59
C ARG A 45 0.13 2.18 7.37
N ARG A 46 -0.33 3.40 7.69
CA ARG A 46 -1.74 3.78 7.53
C ARG A 46 -2.07 4.05 6.07
N GLY A 47 -1.28 4.88 5.40
CA GLY A 47 -1.52 5.23 4.00
C GLY A 47 -1.13 4.14 3.02
N GLY A 48 -0.19 3.28 3.42
CA GLY A 48 0.25 2.12 2.67
C GLY A 48 -0.69 0.93 2.80
N SER A 49 -1.60 0.85 3.77
CA SER A 49 -2.43 -0.34 3.96
C SER A 49 -3.75 -0.32 3.18
N THR A 50 -4.33 -1.51 2.98
CA THR A 50 -5.65 -1.70 2.36
C THR A 50 -6.73 -1.80 3.44
N TYR A 51 -7.81 -1.04 3.28
CA TYR A 51 -8.95 -1.03 4.20
C TYR A 51 -10.23 -1.47 3.47
N CYS A 52 -11.17 -2.02 4.22
CA CYS A 52 -12.46 -2.44 3.70
C CYS A 52 -13.26 -1.21 3.29
N ALA A 53 -13.73 -1.18 2.04
CA ALA A 53 -14.55 -0.08 1.52
C ALA A 53 -15.92 0.05 2.22
N HIS A 54 -16.38 -1.01 2.90
CA HIS A 54 -17.66 -1.02 3.60
C HIS A 54 -17.53 -0.71 5.10
N CYS A 55 -16.73 -1.49 5.85
CA CYS A 55 -16.63 -1.33 7.31
C CYS A 55 -15.42 -0.52 7.78
N GLY A 56 -14.51 -0.11 6.88
CA GLY A 56 -13.29 0.61 7.23
C GLY A 56 -12.20 -0.22 7.94
N GLY A 57 -12.45 -1.50 8.20
CA GLY A 57 -11.48 -2.39 8.85
C GLY A 57 -10.21 -2.60 8.02
N LEU A 58 -9.06 -2.72 8.69
CA LEU A 58 -7.78 -3.03 8.05
C LEU A 58 -7.84 -4.43 7.42
N LEU A 59 -7.62 -4.53 6.11
CA LEU A 59 -7.63 -5.80 5.37
C LEU A 59 -6.23 -6.36 5.19
N ILE A 60 -5.32 -5.55 4.65
CA ILE A 60 -3.93 -5.94 4.41
C ILE A 60 -3.05 -4.82 4.91
N GLU A 61 -2.30 -5.09 5.97
CA GLU A 61 -1.30 -4.16 6.49
C GLU A 61 -0.06 -4.18 5.62
N ARG A 62 0.42 -3.00 5.22
CA ARG A 62 1.63 -2.86 4.44
C ARG A 62 2.46 -1.69 4.95
N ASP A 63 3.75 -1.95 5.11
CA ASP A 63 4.77 -0.92 5.32
C ASP A 63 5.92 -1.25 4.38
N TRP A 64 5.99 -0.51 3.27
CA TRP A 64 6.92 -0.78 2.18
C TRP A 64 6.70 -2.20 1.60
N TYR A 65 7.74 -3.04 1.48
CA TYR A 65 7.61 -4.45 1.05
C TYR A 65 7.35 -5.43 2.21
N GLN A 66 7.05 -4.93 3.41
CA GLN A 66 6.64 -5.79 4.52
C GLN A 66 5.11 -5.86 4.59
N LEU A 67 4.59 -7.09 4.60
CA LEU A 67 3.20 -7.38 4.89
C LEU A 67 3.05 -7.65 6.39
N GLY A 68 1.98 -7.15 6.98
CA GLY A 68 1.64 -7.39 8.39
C GLY A 68 0.32 -8.15 8.51
N GLN A 69 -0.66 -7.58 9.21
CA GLN A 69 -2.00 -8.16 9.36
C GLN A 69 -2.63 -8.55 8.02
N TRP A 70 -3.31 -9.69 8.01
CA TRP A 70 -4.03 -10.25 6.86
C TRP A 70 -5.43 -10.67 7.27
N ASN A 71 -6.39 -9.78 7.07
CA ASN A 71 -7.77 -9.92 7.53
C ASN A 71 -8.73 -10.23 6.36
N LEU A 72 -8.22 -10.92 5.34
CA LEU A 72 -9.01 -11.50 4.25
C LEU A 72 -9.20 -13.00 4.47
N ASP A 73 -10.39 -13.51 4.14
CA ASP A 73 -10.64 -14.94 4.07
C ASP A 73 -10.07 -15.57 2.79
N SER A 74 -10.26 -16.87 2.62
CA SER A 74 -9.76 -17.63 1.45
C SER A 74 -10.40 -17.23 0.12
N THR A 75 -11.49 -16.45 0.14
CA THR A 75 -12.15 -15.93 -1.06
C THR A 75 -11.75 -14.49 -1.38
N GLY A 76 -10.93 -13.86 -0.54
CA GLY A 76 -10.56 -12.45 -0.66
C GLY A 76 -11.60 -11.49 -0.08
N SER A 77 -12.47 -11.96 0.83
CA SER A 77 -13.47 -11.12 1.49
C SER A 77 -13.03 -10.68 2.88
N CYS A 78 -13.54 -9.53 3.35
CA CYS A 78 -13.25 -9.01 4.67
C CYS A 78 -13.72 -9.99 5.76
N ARG A 79 -12.83 -10.41 6.66
CA ARG A 79 -13.19 -11.30 7.77
C ARG A 79 -14.18 -10.68 8.77
N SER A 80 -14.28 -9.34 8.82
CA SER A 80 -15.16 -8.66 9.77
C SER A 80 -16.59 -8.45 9.27
N CYS A 81 -16.79 -8.26 7.96
CA CYS A 81 -18.11 -7.91 7.42
C CYS A 81 -18.50 -8.67 6.14
N GLY A 82 -17.63 -9.53 5.62
CA GLY A 82 -17.89 -10.33 4.42
C GLY A 82 -17.84 -9.55 3.10
N THR A 83 -17.62 -8.23 3.11
CA THR A 83 -17.51 -7.46 1.87
C THR A 83 -16.31 -7.95 1.04
N PRO A 84 -16.52 -8.32 -0.24
CA PRO A 84 -15.42 -8.70 -1.13
C PRO A 84 -14.42 -7.56 -1.31
N CYS A 85 -13.13 -7.84 -1.12
CA CYS A 85 -12.09 -6.90 -1.51
C CYS A 85 -11.84 -7.03 -3.02
N PRO A 86 -11.92 -5.94 -3.81
CA PRO A 86 -11.61 -6.00 -5.23
C PRO A 86 -10.17 -6.48 -5.46
N GLY A 87 -10.00 -7.56 -6.22
CA GLY A 87 -8.70 -8.14 -6.55
C GLY A 87 -8.70 -9.67 -6.59
N ARG A 88 -7.49 -10.24 -6.57
CA ARG A 88 -7.23 -11.67 -6.38
C ARG A 88 -6.20 -11.78 -5.26
N PHE A 89 -6.57 -12.49 -4.20
CA PHE A 89 -5.78 -12.56 -2.99
C PHE A 89 -5.58 -14.02 -2.60
N GLU A 90 -4.38 -14.31 -2.12
CA GLU A 90 -4.09 -15.57 -1.48
C GLU A 90 -4.79 -15.66 -0.11
N SER A 91 -4.94 -16.87 0.43
CA SER A 91 -5.53 -17.07 1.76
C SER A 91 -4.67 -16.54 2.91
N ALA A 92 -3.37 -16.34 2.67
CA ALA A 92 -2.37 -15.90 3.63
C ALA A 92 -1.30 -15.01 2.96
N PRO A 93 -0.60 -14.14 3.71
CA PRO A 93 0.51 -13.37 3.17
C PRO A 93 1.68 -14.30 2.82
N GLY A 94 2.36 -13.99 1.71
CA GLY A 94 3.62 -14.66 1.37
C GLY A 94 4.76 -14.32 2.34
N THR A 95 5.82 -15.12 2.33
CA THR A 95 6.96 -15.01 3.26
C THR A 95 8.19 -14.31 2.67
N TRP A 96 8.06 -13.71 1.48
CA TRP A 96 9.18 -13.10 0.77
C TRP A 96 9.77 -11.88 1.49
N GLY A 97 8.90 -11.01 2.02
CA GLY A 97 9.29 -9.76 2.70
C GLY A 97 10.10 -8.80 1.80
N ALA A 98 10.87 -7.91 2.42
CA ALA A 98 11.70 -6.91 1.72
C ALA A 98 13.01 -7.47 1.13
N ARG A 99 12.96 -8.65 0.50
CA ARG A 99 14.13 -9.29 -0.12
C ARG A 99 14.25 -8.91 -1.60
N ARG A 100 15.49 -8.77 -2.07
CA ARG A 100 15.82 -8.56 -3.49
C ARG A 100 16.39 -9.85 -4.05
N LEU A 101 15.87 -10.32 -5.18
CA LEU A 101 16.46 -11.42 -5.95
C LEU A 101 17.24 -10.83 -7.12
N PRO A 102 18.59 -10.88 -7.12
CA PRO A 102 19.36 -10.45 -8.28
C PRO A 102 19.09 -11.41 -9.45
N VAL A 103 18.60 -10.86 -10.57
CA VAL A 103 18.43 -11.62 -11.81
C VAL A 103 19.69 -11.44 -12.65
N ARG A 104 20.37 -12.55 -12.95
CA ARG A 104 21.45 -12.57 -13.94
C ARG A 104 20.84 -12.86 -15.30
N MET A 105 20.67 -11.83 -16.12
CA MET A 105 20.36 -12.05 -17.53
C MET A 105 21.67 -12.42 -18.24
N GLY A 106 21.74 -13.64 -18.77
CA GLY A 106 22.86 -14.09 -19.60
C GLY A 106 22.99 -13.23 -20.85
N ARG A 107 24.19 -13.20 -21.44
CA ARG A 107 24.40 -12.59 -22.76
C ARG A 107 23.65 -13.33 -23.84
#